data_AF-A0AAV7UYT6-F1
#
_entry.id   AF-A0AAV7UYT6-F1
#
_cell.length_a   1.000
_cell.length_b   1.000
_cell.length_c   1.000
_cell.angle_alpha   90.00
_cell.angle_beta   90.00
_cell.angle_gamma   90.00
#
_symmetry.space_group_name_H-M   'P 1'
#
loop_
_entity.id
_entity.type
_entity.pdbx_description
1 polymer ?
#
loop_
_entity_poly.entity_id
_entity_poly.type
_entity_poly.pdbx_seq_one_letter_code
_entity_poly.pdbx_strand_id
1 'polypeptide(L)' 'VMVEEIIRVETQLFGAQVQQTSIARKMELWWRIVDRVNAVGLHPRTRDDIRKRWNDLWGKVRSVA' A
#
# COMPACT_ATOMS: atom_id res chain seq x y z
N VAL A 1 8.89 2.81 -6.52
CA VAL A 1 8.92 2.33 -5.11
C VAL A 1 7.56 2.23 -4.42
N MET A 2 6.85 3.30 -4.02
CA MET A 2 5.59 3.13 -3.25
C MET A 2 4.54 2.28 -3.97
N VAL A 3 4.24 2.61 -5.24
CA VAL A 3 3.27 1.87 -6.06
C VAL A 3 3.72 0.43 -6.27
N GLU A 4 5.01 0.21 -6.56
CA GLU A 4 5.58 -1.15 -6.73
C GLU A 4 5.43 -1.99 -5.47
N GLU A 5 5.74 -1.44 -4.29
CA GLU A 5 5.62 -2.18 -3.02
C GLU A 5 4.16 -2.51 -2.69
N ILE A 6 3.21 -1.64 -3.04
CA ILE A 6 1.77 -1.92 -2.87
C ILE A 6 1.32 -3.01 -3.84
N ILE A 7 1.71 -2.94 -5.13
CA ILE A 7 1.36 -3.95 -6.14
C ILE A 7 1.86 -5.34 -5.72
N ARG A 8 3.07 -5.44 -5.15
CA ARG A 8 3.63 -6.71 -4.66
C ARG A 8 2.75 -7.42 -3.62
N VAL A 9 1.92 -6.68 -2.89
CA VAL A 9 1.06 -7.21 -1.82
C VAL A 9 -0.42 -6.94 -2.07
N GLU A 10 -0.78 -6.47 -3.26
CA GLU A 10 -2.13 -6.02 -3.61
C GLU A 10 -3.15 -7.16 -3.44
N THR A 11 -2.80 -8.38 -3.82
CA THR A 11 -3.68 -9.54 -3.68
C THR A 11 -4.09 -9.81 -2.24
N GLN A 12 -3.22 -9.51 -1.28
CA GLN A 12 -3.44 -9.72 0.16
C GLN A 12 -4.14 -8.53 0.83
N LEU A 13 -3.90 -7.32 0.34
CA LEU A 13 -4.51 -6.11 0.89
C LEU A 13 -5.88 -5.78 0.28
N PHE A 14 -6.06 -6.05 -1.01
CA PHE A 14 -7.19 -5.58 -1.80
C PHE A 14 -7.77 -6.62 -2.77
N GLY A 15 -7.01 -7.66 -3.14
CA GLY A 15 -7.40 -8.63 -4.15
C GLY A 15 -7.88 -9.98 -3.60
N ALA A 16 -7.67 -11.04 -4.37
CA ALA A 16 -8.26 -12.36 -4.15
C ALA A 16 -7.93 -13.02 -2.80
N GLN A 17 -6.81 -12.64 -2.16
CA GLN A 17 -6.37 -13.21 -0.88
C GLN A 17 -6.80 -12.36 0.33
N VAL A 18 -7.56 -11.28 0.13
CA VAL A 18 -7.92 -10.35 1.22
C VAL A 18 -8.69 -11.02 2.36
N GLN A 19 -9.54 -12.01 2.05
CA GLN A 19 -10.32 -12.75 3.04
C GLN A 19 -9.50 -13.79 3.80
N GLN A 20 -8.38 -14.23 3.22
CA GLN A 20 -7.46 -15.21 3.81
C GLN A 20 -6.33 -14.54 4.60
N THR A 21 -6.15 -13.23 4.43
CA THR A 21 -5.09 -12.46 5.08
C THR A 21 -5.59 -11.91 6.41
N SER A 22 -4.97 -12.34 7.52
CA SER A 22 -5.31 -11.89 8.87
C SER A 22 -5.07 -10.40 9.06
N ILE A 23 -5.74 -9.78 10.05
CA ILE A 23 -5.55 -8.36 10.40
C ILE A 23 -4.09 -8.09 10.77
N ALA A 24 -3.49 -8.95 11.58
CA ALA A 24 -2.08 -8.85 11.96
C ALA A 24 -1.17 -8.87 10.73
N ARG A 25 -1.42 -9.80 9.80
CA ARG A 25 -0.64 -9.89 8.56
C ARG A 25 -0.80 -8.63 7.69
N LYS A 26 -2.02 -8.10 7.57
CA LYS A 26 -2.26 -6.83 6.86
C LYS A 26 -1.46 -5.69 7.50
N MET A 27 -1.40 -5.62 8.83
CA MET A 27 -0.60 -4.60 9.53
C MET A 27 0.90 -4.75 9.25
N GLU A 28 1.44 -5.96 9.28
CA GLU A 28 2.85 -6.21 8.92
C GLU A 28 3.18 -5.79 7.48
N LEU A 29 2.30 -6.11 6.52
CA LEU A 29 2.49 -5.72 5.12
C LEU A 29 2.53 -4.20 4.97
N TRP A 30 1.63 -3.50 5.68
CA TRP A 30 1.64 -2.03 5.70
C TRP A 30 2.92 -1.45 6.28
N TRP A 31 3.41 -1.99 7.41
CA TRP A 31 4.67 -1.54 7.99
C TRP A 31 5.86 -1.81 7.07
N ARG A 32 5.90 -2.98 6.44
CA ARG A 32 6.93 -3.30 5.43
C ARG A 32 6.93 -2.30 4.27
N ILE A 33 5.75 -1.89 3.78
CA ILE A 33 5.65 -0.86 2.74
C ILE A 33 6.21 0.47 3.26
N VAL A 34 5.84 0.89 4.47
CA VAL A 34 6.33 2.13 5.09
C VAL A 34 7.85 2.11 5.18
N ASP A 35 8.44 1.04 5.71
CA ASP A 35 9.89 0.92 5.87
C ASP A 35 10.61 1.00 4.52
N ARG A 36 10.11 0.28 3.51
CA ARG A 36 10.70 0.28 2.16
C ARG A 36 10.59 1.64 1.48
N VAL A 37 9.46 2.32 1.64
CA VAL A 37 9.24 3.66 1.07
C VAL A 37 10.11 4.70 1.77
N ASN A 38 10.26 4.60 3.10
CA ASN A 38 11.08 5.53 3.87
C ASN A 38 12.58 5.28 3.68
N ALA A 39 13.01 4.05 3.45
CA ALA A 39 14.41 3.71 3.17
C ALA A 39 14.97 4.39 1.90
N VAL A 40 14.09 4.75 0.95
CA VAL A 40 14.47 5.47 -0.29
C VAL A 40 14.01 6.93 -0.31
N GLY A 41 13.23 7.34 0.69
CA GLY A 41 12.56 8.62 0.73
C GLY A 41 13.39 9.68 1.45
N LEU A 42 13.35 10.92 0.96
CA LEU A 42 13.96 12.07 1.64
C LEU A 42 13.17 12.50 2.89
N HIS A 43 11.88 12.14 2.95
CA HIS A 43 11.00 12.48 4.06
C HIS A 43 10.31 11.22 4.60
N PRO A 44 10.25 11.06 5.93
CA PRO A 44 9.45 10.01 6.54
C PRO A 44 7.99 10.15 6.11
N ARG A 45 7.40 9.04 5.69
CA ARG A 45 5.96 8.91 5.42
C ARG A 45 5.34 7.99 6.43
N THR A 46 4.15 8.35 6.88
CA THR A 46 3.33 7.49 7.71
C THR A 46 2.56 6.49 6.85
N ARG A 47 2.02 5.46 7.47
CA ARG A 47 1.08 4.53 6.82
C ARG A 47 -0.11 5.27 6.20
N ASP A 48 -0.62 6.29 6.88
CA ASP A 48 -1.81 7.01 6.44
C ASP A 48 -1.51 7.93 5.24
N ASP A 49 -0.30 8.50 5.16
CA ASP A 49 0.18 9.20 3.97
C ASP A 49 0.22 8.28 2.75
N ILE A 50 0.76 7.07 2.94
CA ILE A 50 0.86 6.06 1.87
C ILE A 50 -0.53 5.62 1.42
N ARG A 51 -1.46 5.36 2.36
CA ARG A 51 -2.85 5.00 2.04
C ARG A 51 -3.58 6.10 1.30
N LYS A 52 -3.46 7.35 1.75
CA LYS A 52 -4.08 8.50 1.10
C LYS A 52 -3.55 8.64 -0.32
N ARG A 53 -2.23 8.58 -0.50
CA ARG A 53 -1.60 8.68 -1.83
C ARG A 53 -2.01 7.53 -2.74
N TRP A 54 -2.12 6.31 -2.23
CA TRP A 54 -2.63 5.17 -2.99
C TRP A 54 -4.06 5.40 -3.46
N ASN A 55 -4.95 5.79 -2.55
CA ASN A 55 -6.35 6.08 -2.88
C ASN A 55 -6.48 7.20 -3.92
N ASP A 56 -5.67 8.27 -3.82
CA ASP A 56 -5.65 9.36 -4.80
C ASP A 56 -5.23 8.88 -6.20
N LEU A 57 -4.25 7.98 -6.26
CA LEU A 57 -3.78 7.40 -7.52
C LEU A 57 -4.83 6.45 -8.12
N TRP A 58 -5.41 5.58 -7.30
CA TRP A 58 -6.39 4.59 -7.74
C TRP A 58 -7.74 5.22 -8.10
N GLY A 59 -8.16 6.25 -7.38
CA GLY A 59 -9.35 7.05 -7.70
C GLY A 59 -9.23 7.71 -9.08
N LYS A 60 -8.04 8.20 -9.42
CA LYS A 60 -7.76 8.73 -10.76
C LYS A 60 -7.84 7.65 -11.84
N VAL A 61 -7.28 6.47 -11.60
CA VAL A 61 -7.36 5.34 -12.55
C VAL A 61 -8.81 4.95 -12.84
N ARG A 62 -9.68 4.88 -11.81
CA ARG A 62 -11.10 4.54 -11.98
C ARG A 62 -11.96 5.65 -12.58
N SER A 63 -11.53 6.91 -12.51
CA SER A 63 -12.25 8.02 -13.16
C SER A 63 -11.99 8.13 -14.67
N VAL A 64 -10.98 7.41 -15.17
CA VAL A 64 -10.54 7.44 -16.57
C VAL A 64 -10.90 6.12 -17.30
N ALA A 65 -11.40 5.11 -16.58
CA ALA A 65 -11.84 3.82 -17.11
C ALA A 65 -13.37 3.74 -17.12
#